data_AF-A0A2A3EBF7-F1
#
_entry.id   AF-A0A2A3EBF7-F1
#
_cell.length_a   1.000
_cell.length_b   1.000
_cell.length_c   1.000
_cell.angle_alpha   90.00
_cell.angle_beta   90.00
_cell.angle_gamma   90.00
#
_symmetry.space_group_name_H-M   'P 1'
#
loop_
_entity.id
_entity.type
_entity.pdbx_description
1 polymer ?
#
loop_
_entity_poly.entity_id
_entity_poly.type
_entity_poly.pdbx_seq_one_letter_code
_entity_poly.pdbx_strand_id
1 'polypeptide(L)'
;MGSTDKAVITGFICRLCSKMNRFVIHIYGEEGERMKLAEKINAYLPITVNMNDPLPKTACLHCIERLEAHHELMGQFLLAKRRLTKSSTVASTSTQTVDTAPTSSSPPC
;
A
#
# COMPACT_ATOMS: atom_id res chain seq x y z
N MET A 1 -29.27 41.87 -1.31
CA MET A 1 -28.77 40.51 -1.00
C MET A 1 -27.70 40.19 -2.03
N GLY A 2 -26.46 39.91 -1.60
CA GLY A 2 -25.33 39.71 -2.53
C GLY A 2 -25.38 38.34 -3.19
N SER A 3 -25.15 38.30 -4.51
CA SER A 3 -25.03 37.05 -5.28
C SER A 3 -23.77 36.29 -4.87
N THR A 4 -23.93 35.03 -4.48
CA THR A 4 -22.84 34.08 -4.22
C THR A 4 -22.35 33.38 -5.48
N ASP A 5 -22.86 33.75 -6.65
CA ASP A 5 -22.62 33.03 -7.91
C ASP A 5 -21.16 33.11 -8.38
N LYS A 6 -20.35 34.00 -7.77
CA LYS A 6 -18.89 34.12 -7.99
C LYS A 6 -18.06 33.83 -6.74
N ALA A 7 -18.63 33.26 -5.68
CA ALA A 7 -17.88 32.97 -4.46
C ALA A 7 -16.80 31.91 -4.74
N VAL A 8 -15.53 32.25 -4.49
CA VAL A 8 -14.41 31.33 -4.60
C VAL A 8 -14.54 30.25 -3.53
N ILE A 9 -14.56 28.98 -3.94
CA ILE A 9 -14.49 27.85 -3.00
C ILE A 9 -13.12 27.88 -2.33
N THR A 10 -13.08 28.26 -1.05
CA THR A 10 -11.88 28.16 -0.20
C THR A 10 -11.64 26.69 0.15
N GLY A 11 -10.48 26.16 -0.19
CA GLY A 11 -10.10 24.77 0.12
C GLY A 11 -8.65 24.47 -0.21
N PHE A 12 -8.29 23.20 -0.09
CA PHE A 12 -6.96 22.68 -0.39
C PHE A 12 -7.00 21.77 -1.62
N ILE A 13 -5.89 21.71 -2.36
CA ILE A 13 -5.74 20.82 -3.51
C ILE A 13 -5.37 19.41 -3.01
N CYS A 14 -6.20 18.44 -3.36
CA CYS A 14 -5.93 17.03 -3.09
C CYS A 14 -4.82 16.50 -4.00
N ARG A 15 -3.81 15.85 -3.42
CA ARG A 15 -2.68 15.25 -4.15
C ARG A 15 -3.08 14.13 -5.10
N LEU A 16 -4.14 13.40 -4.79
CA LEU A 16 -4.53 12.19 -5.52
C LEU A 16 -5.44 12.48 -6.72
N CYS A 17 -6.32 13.48 -6.62
CA CYS A 17 -7.24 13.82 -7.71
C CYS A 17 -7.08 15.24 -8.27
N SER A 18 -6.16 16.04 -7.72
CA SER A 18 -5.90 17.44 -8.10
C SER A 18 -7.12 18.38 -8.04
N LYS A 19 -8.17 17.99 -7.30
CA LYS A 19 -9.37 18.82 -7.09
C LYS A 19 -9.26 19.62 -5.81
N MET A 20 -9.86 20.82 -5.81
CA MET A 20 -10.04 21.63 -4.61
C MET A 20 -11.07 20.96 -3.70
N ASN A 21 -10.75 20.78 -2.43
CA ASN A 21 -11.64 20.20 -1.43
C ASN A 21 -11.59 21.02 -0.13
N ARG A 22 -12.76 21.23 0.48
CA ARG A 22 -12.86 21.95 1.76
C ARG A 22 -12.33 21.12 2.93
N PHE A 23 -12.49 19.80 2.84
CA PHE A 23 -12.04 18.83 3.85
C PHE A 23 -10.94 17.94 3.27
N VAL A 24 -9.76 18.04 3.87
CA VAL A 24 -8.58 17.27 3.51
C VAL A 24 -7.83 16.82 4.75
N ILE A 25 -7.06 15.75 4.63
CA ILE A 25 -6.14 15.25 5.65
C ILE A 25 -4.72 15.46 5.15
N HIS A 26 -3.83 15.92 6.03
CA HIS A 26 -2.41 16.05 5.73
C HIS A 26 -1.76 14.66 5.72
N ILE A 27 -1.10 14.30 4.62
CA ILE A 27 -0.51 12.97 4.40
C ILE A 27 0.54 12.64 5.48
N TYR A 28 1.30 13.64 5.92
CA TYR A 28 2.32 13.55 6.97
C TYR A 28 1.89 14.25 8.28
N GLY A 29 0.61 14.53 8.45
CA GLY A 29 0.07 14.97 9.74
C GLY A 29 -0.27 13.76 10.62
N GLU A 30 -0.59 14.01 11.89
CA GLU A 30 -0.94 12.98 12.88
C GLU A 30 -1.97 11.98 12.34
N GLU A 31 -3.07 12.48 11.77
CA GLU A 31 -4.13 11.64 11.21
C GLU A 31 -3.67 10.85 9.97
N GLY A 32 -2.82 11.44 9.13
CA GLY A 32 -2.26 10.77 7.96
C GLY A 32 -1.27 9.67 8.32
N GLU A 33 -0.49 9.88 9.37
CA GLU A 33 0.44 8.90 9.94
C GLU A 33 -0.33 7.74 10.60
N ARG A 34 -1.37 8.04 11.40
CA ARG A 34 -2.26 7.05 12.00
C ARG A 34 -2.88 6.09 10.97
N MET A 35 -3.26 6.62 9.82
CA MET A 35 -3.81 5.84 8.70
C MET A 35 -2.75 5.27 7.76
N LYS A 36 -1.47 5.61 7.96
CA LYS A 36 -0.34 5.22 7.10
C LYS A 36 -0.52 5.62 5.64
N LEU A 37 -1.02 6.84 5.39
CA LEU A 37 -1.38 7.30 4.04
C LEU A 37 -0.17 7.27 3.09
N ALA A 38 0.99 7.76 3.51
CA ALA A 38 2.19 7.78 2.66
C ALA A 38 2.61 6.37 2.21
N GLU A 39 2.62 5.42 3.14
CA GLU A 39 2.95 4.01 2.86
C GLU A 39 1.97 3.41 1.85
N LYS A 40 0.66 3.58 2.09
CA LYS A 40 -0.39 3.03 1.21
C LYS A 40 -0.36 3.65 -0.18
N ILE A 41 -0.16 4.97 -0.28
CA ILE A 41 -0.04 5.66 -1.58
C ILE A 41 1.14 5.09 -2.37
N ASN A 42 2.32 5.01 -1.76
CA ASN A 42 3.52 4.52 -2.41
C ASN A 42 3.47 3.02 -2.75
N ALA A 43 2.68 2.23 -2.01
CA ALA A 43 2.53 0.81 -2.25
C ALA A 43 1.59 0.49 -3.42
N TYR A 44 0.55 1.29 -3.64
CA TYR A 44 -0.56 0.94 -4.54
C TYR A 44 -0.72 1.86 -5.75
N LEU A 45 -0.31 3.11 -5.66
CA LEU A 45 -0.51 4.09 -6.72
C LEU A 45 0.78 4.28 -7.53
N PRO A 46 0.67 4.61 -8.81
CA PRO A 46 1.83 4.89 -9.68
C PRO A 46 2.40 6.30 -9.43
N ILE A 47 2.45 6.73 -8.18
CA ILE A 47 3.02 8.01 -7.76
C ILE A 47 3.84 7.79 -6.50
N THR A 48 4.87 8.62 -6.31
CA THR A 48 5.64 8.64 -5.08
C THR A 48 5.36 9.92 -4.31
N VAL A 49 5.00 9.77 -3.03
CA VAL A 49 4.86 10.87 -2.09
C VAL A 49 6.02 10.84 -1.09
N ASN A 50 6.68 11.98 -0.94
CA ASN A 50 7.76 12.19 0.02
C ASN A 50 7.51 13.44 0.88
N MET A 51 8.02 13.45 2.11
CA MET A 51 7.82 14.58 3.04
C MET A 51 8.49 15.88 2.54
N ASN A 52 9.55 15.77 1.76
CA ASN A 52 10.30 16.90 1.18
C ASN A 52 9.80 17.32 -0.21
N ASP A 53 8.71 16.72 -0.71
CA ASP A 53 8.15 17.03 -2.02
C ASP A 53 7.57 18.47 -2.07
N PRO A 54 7.82 19.26 -3.14
CA PRO A 54 7.21 20.58 -3.33
C PRO A 54 5.69 20.56 -3.59
N LEU A 55 5.11 19.41 -3.90
CA LEU A 55 3.69 19.28 -4.26
C LEU A 55 2.76 19.24 -3.03
N PRO A 56 1.43 19.44 -3.22
CA PRO A 56 0.47 19.44 -2.11
C PRO A 56 0.56 18.16 -1.25
N LYS A 57 0.60 18.34 0.06
CA LYS A 57 0.72 17.26 1.06
C LYS A 57 -0.62 16.91 1.71
N THR A 58 -1.71 17.13 0.99
CA THR A 58 -3.08 16.88 1.48
C THR A 58 -3.82 15.91 0.58
N ALA A 59 -4.70 15.09 1.15
CA ALA A 59 -5.59 14.19 0.42
C ALA A 59 -7.03 14.41 0.88
N CYS A 60 -7.98 14.46 -0.05
CA CYS A 60 -9.39 14.57 0.28
C CYS A 60 -9.96 13.22 0.74
N LEU A 61 -11.04 13.27 1.52
CA LEU A 61 -11.67 12.09 2.12
C LEU A 61 -12.07 11.04 1.08
N HIS A 62 -12.62 11.47 -0.06
CA HIS A 62 -13.02 10.59 -1.15
C HIS A 62 -11.85 9.78 -1.74
N CYS A 63 -10.67 10.38 -1.84
CA CYS A 63 -9.50 9.66 -2.33
C CYS A 63 -8.92 8.73 -1.26
N ILE A 64 -9.01 9.11 0.01
CA ILE A 64 -8.57 8.26 1.13
C ILE A 64 -9.46 7.02 1.24
N GLU A 65 -10.78 7.18 1.17
CA GLU A 65 -11.72 6.05 1.21
C GLU A 65 -11.43 5.02 0.09
N ARG A 66 -11.15 5.50 -1.13
CA ARG A 66 -10.76 4.64 -2.25
C ARG A 66 -9.42 3.93 -2.02
N LEU A 67 -8.46 4.62 -1.40
CA LEU A 67 -7.15 4.06 -1.08
C LEU A 67 -7.28 2.95 -0.02
N GLU A 68 -8.11 3.18 1.01
CA GLU A 68 -8.40 2.17 2.05
C GLU A 68 -9.10 0.94 1.48
N ALA A 69 -10.13 1.14 0.66
CA ALA A 69 -10.81 0.04 -0.02
C ALA A 69 -9.85 -0.79 -0.89
N HIS A 70 -8.91 -0.12 -1.58
CA HIS A 70 -7.88 -0.80 -2.35
C HIS A 70 -6.90 -1.58 -1.46
N HIS A 71 -6.48 -1.01 -0.34
CA HIS A 71 -5.60 -1.69 0.63
C HIS A 71 -6.25 -2.96 1.18
N GLU A 72 -7.53 -2.90 1.57
CA GLU A 72 -8.28 -4.05 2.03
C GLU A 72 -8.37 -5.14 0.95
N LEU A 73 -8.71 -4.76 -0.29
CA LEU A 73 -8.78 -5.69 -1.41
C LEU A 73 -7.45 -6.41 -1.67
N MET A 74 -6.33 -5.68 -1.63
CA MET A 74 -5.00 -6.28 -1.78
C MET A 74 -4.67 -7.25 -0.63
N GLY A 75 -5.12 -6.94 0.59
CA GLY A 75 -5.05 -7.87 1.72
C GLY A 75 -5.80 -9.17 1.46
N GLN A 76 -7.02 -9.08 0.92
CA GLN A 76 -7.80 -10.28 0.56
C GLN A 76 -7.10 -11.12 -0.51
N PHE A 77 -6.51 -10.50 -1.53
CA PHE A 77 -5.76 -11.22 -2.56
C PHE A 77 -4.51 -11.91 -2.00
N LEU A 78 -3.80 -11.27 -1.06
CA LEU A 78 -2.65 -11.89 -0.41
C LEU A 78 -3.06 -13.11 0.43
N LEU A 79 -4.17 -13.02 1.15
CA LEU A 79 -4.73 -14.14 1.93
C LEU A 79 -5.20 -15.27 1.02
N ALA A 80 -5.92 -14.95 -0.05
CA ALA A 80 -6.38 -15.92 -1.03
C ALA A 80 -5.20 -16.65 -1.69
N LYS A 81 -4.18 -15.90 -2.15
CA LYS A 81 -2.94 -16.47 -2.70
C LYS A 81 -2.29 -17.44 -1.72
N ARG A 82 -2.15 -17.06 -0.45
CA ARG A 82 -1.57 -17.92 0.59
C ARG A 82 -2.35 -19.22 0.79
N ARG A 83 -3.69 -19.18 0.72
CA ARG A 83 -4.53 -20.38 0.82
C ARG A 83 -4.31 -21.30 -0.37
N LEU A 84 -4.29 -20.74 -1.58
CA LEU A 84 -4.08 -21.50 -2.81
C LEU A 84 -2.68 -22.13 -2.88
N THR A 85 -1.62 -21.42 -2.46
CA THR A 85 -0.26 -21.96 -2.46
C THR A 85 0.01 -23.00 -1.38
N LYS A 86 -0.76 -23.00 -0.28
CA LYS A 86 -0.65 -24.02 0.78
C LYS A 86 -1.28 -25.35 0.39
N SER A 87 -2.34 -25.33 -0.42
CA SER A 87 -3.01 -26.54 -0.89
C SER A 87 -2.24 -27.30 -1.98
N SER A 88 -1.29 -26.65 -2.67
CA SER A 88 -0.47 -27.26 -3.71
C SER A 88 0.73 -28.08 -3.20
N THR A 89 1.12 -27.98 -1.93
CA THR A 89 2.32 -28.66 -1.40
C THR A 89 2.05 -30.06 -0.82
N VAL A 90 0.81 -30.54 -0.82
CA VAL A 90 0.47 -31.90 -0.33
C VAL A 90 0.43 -32.95 -1.47
N ALA A 91 0.60 -32.53 -2.73
CA ALA A 91 0.56 -33.41 -3.90
C ALA A 91 1.95 -33.66 -4.52
N SER A 92 2.98 -33.90 -3.70
CA SER A 92 4.26 -34.44 -4.18
C SER A 92 4.93 -35.32 -3.11
N THR A 93 4.51 -36.58 -3.14
CA THR A 93 5.37 -37.78 -3.09
C THR A 93 5.98 -38.21 -1.76
N SER A 94 5.37 -39.26 -1.21
CA SER A 94 5.98 -40.30 -0.38
C SER A 94 7.06 -41.10 -1.15
N THR A 95 8.11 -41.48 -0.40
CA THR A 95 8.92 -42.72 -0.53
C THR A 95 10.19 -42.72 -1.40
N GLN A 96 11.36 -42.61 -0.74
CA GLN A 96 12.48 -43.59 -0.74
C GLN A 96 13.64 -43.03 0.13
N THR A 97 13.81 -43.49 1.38
CA THR A 97 14.74 -44.56 1.84
C THR A 97 16.22 -44.15 1.92
N VAL A 98 16.68 -44.04 3.17
CA VAL A 98 18.00 -44.33 3.75
C VAL A 98 19.05 -44.89 2.78
N ASP A 99 20.20 -44.22 2.65
CA ASP A 99 21.51 -44.87 2.82
C ASP A 99 22.66 -43.89 3.06
N THR A 100 23.16 -43.94 4.30
CA THR A 100 24.55 -44.05 4.77
C THR A 100 25.69 -43.28 4.07
N ALA A 101 26.43 -42.51 4.89
CA ALA A 101 27.70 -41.83 4.60
C ALA A 101 28.83 -42.76 4.10
N PRO A 102 29.91 -42.19 3.54
CA PRO A 102 31.12 -42.15 4.37
C PRO A 102 32.00 -40.89 4.25
N THR A 103 32.88 -40.82 5.24
CA THR A 103 33.86 -39.82 5.67
C THR A 103 35.05 -39.59 4.71
N SER A 104 35.78 -38.49 4.96
CA SER A 104 37.17 -38.12 4.58
C SER A 104 37.34 -37.49 3.19
N SER A 105 38.19 -36.49 2.93
CA SER A 105 39.28 -35.83 3.67
C SER A 105 39.66 -34.50 2.96
N SER A 106 40.24 -33.58 3.72
CA SER A 106 40.82 -32.26 3.42
C SER A 106 42.05 -32.27 2.46
N PRO A 107 42.83 -31.18 2.20
CA PRO A 107 42.61 -29.74 2.00
C PRO A 107 43.43 -29.18 0.77
N PRO A 108 44.09 -27.99 0.77
CA PRO A 108 43.78 -26.85 -0.10
C PRO A 108 44.86 -26.52 -1.17
N CYS A 109 44.56 -25.53 -2.03
CA CYS A 109 45.54 -24.65 -2.66
C CYS A 109 45.05 -23.21 -2.52
#